data_AF-A0A6S9WXI0-F1
#
_entry.id   AF-A0A6S9WXI0-F1
#
_cell.length_a   1.000
_cell.length_b   1.000
_cell.length_c   1.000
_cell.angle_alpha   90.00
_cell.angle_beta   90.00
_cell.angle_gamma   90.00
#
_symmetry.space_group_name_H-M   'P 1'
#
loop_
_entity.id
_entity.type
_entity.pdbx_description
1 polymer ?
#
loop_
_entity_poly.entity_id
_entity_poly.type
_entity_poly.pdbx_seq_one_letter_code
_entity_poly.pdbx_strand_id
1 'polypeptide(L)'
;MVHSSVPYGIKQMKQGASLQAVQAEMLESLRRVMPALPAPEEVAIYPWEHSQVRYPLDLPDGAACVVLNDVQGAASAPLVLAGDAFSSLGSRFDGCAQSGEHAARALLGASRTQR
;
A
#
# COMPACT_ATOMS: atom_id res chain seq x y z
N MET A 1 -16.91 -3.88 -8.18
CA MET A 1 -15.92 -4.26 -7.15
C MET A 1 -16.53 -3.98 -5.79
N VAL A 2 -16.38 -4.88 -4.81
CA VAL A 2 -16.86 -4.70 -3.44
C VAL A 2 -15.67 -4.82 -2.51
N HIS A 3 -15.48 -3.84 -1.63
CA HIS A 3 -14.47 -3.88 -0.59
C HIS A 3 -15.10 -4.26 0.74
N SER A 4 -14.44 -5.12 1.50
CA SER A 4 -14.79 -5.35 2.90
C SER A 4 -14.23 -4.24 3.79
N SER A 5 -14.73 -4.17 5.02
CA SER A 5 -14.10 -3.30 6.02
C SER A 5 -12.77 -3.91 6.51
N VAL A 6 -11.83 -3.05 6.92
CA VAL A 6 -10.53 -3.49 7.48
C VAL A 6 -10.71 -4.44 8.68
N PRO A 7 -11.57 -4.16 9.68
CA PRO A 7 -11.78 -5.07 10.81
C PRO A 7 -12.28 -6.45 10.37
N TYR A 8 -13.18 -6.51 9.38
CA TYR A 8 -13.66 -7.77 8.84
C TYR A 8 -12.53 -8.56 8.17
N GLY A 9 -11.76 -7.93 7.27
CA GLY A 9 -10.64 -8.59 6.59
C GLY A 9 -9.62 -9.16 7.57
N ILE A 10 -9.20 -8.37 8.57
CA ILE A 10 -8.27 -8.83 9.62
C ILE A 10 -8.83 -10.03 10.37
N LYS A 11 -10.12 -10.01 10.74
CA LYS A 11 -10.77 -11.10 11.44
C LYS A 11 -10.74 -12.39 10.61
N GLN A 12 -11.15 -12.35 9.34
CA GLN A 12 -11.19 -13.54 8.48
C GLN A 12 -9.79 -14.13 8.24
N MET A 13 -8.79 -13.27 8.02
CA MET A 13 -7.39 -13.69 7.85
C MET A 13 -6.86 -14.35 9.13
N LYS A 14 -7.08 -13.75 10.30
CA LYS A 14 -6.66 -14.32 11.60
C LYS A 14 -7.34 -15.64 11.91
N GLN A 15 -8.58 -15.82 11.48
CA GLN A 15 -9.35 -17.03 11.69
C GLN A 15 -9.06 -18.13 10.65
N GLY A 16 -8.25 -17.84 9.62
CA GLY A 16 -7.93 -18.79 8.56
C GLY A 16 -9.13 -19.19 7.71
N ALA A 17 -10.10 -18.28 7.53
CA ALA A 17 -11.28 -18.56 6.73
C ALA A 17 -10.89 -18.85 5.27
N SER A 18 -11.56 -19.83 4.64
CA SER A 18 -11.33 -20.11 3.22
C SER A 18 -11.85 -18.97 2.35
N LEU A 19 -11.18 -18.71 1.23
CA LEU A 19 -11.60 -17.66 0.28
C LEU A 19 -13.03 -17.89 -0.24
N GLN A 20 -13.44 -19.15 -0.40
CA GLN A 20 -14.80 -19.52 -0.81
C GLN A 20 -15.83 -19.13 0.25
N ALA A 21 -15.53 -19.33 1.54
CA ALA A 21 -16.42 -18.95 2.63
C ALA A 21 -16.57 -17.41 2.71
N VAL A 22 -15.45 -16.68 2.62
CA VAL A 22 -15.46 -15.21 2.61
C VAL A 22 -16.22 -14.67 1.39
N GLN A 23 -16.00 -15.25 0.20
CA GLN A 23 -16.71 -14.85 -1.02
C GLN A 23 -18.22 -15.06 -0.89
N ALA A 24 -18.67 -16.20 -0.36
CA ALA A 24 -20.08 -16.48 -0.15
C ALA A 24 -20.72 -15.48 0.82
N GLU A 25 -20.08 -15.20 1.96
CA GLU A 25 -20.56 -14.23 2.96
C GLU A 25 -20.63 -12.80 2.40
N MET A 26 -19.62 -12.40 1.60
CA MET A 26 -19.60 -11.10 0.94
C MET A 26 -20.71 -10.96 -0.11
N LEU A 27 -20.96 -12.00 -0.92
CA LEU A 27 -22.06 -12.02 -1.89
C LEU A 27 -23.42 -11.96 -1.19
N GLU A 28 -23.61 -12.70 -0.10
CA GLU A 28 -24.84 -12.63 0.69
C GLU A 28 -25.06 -11.23 1.27
N SER A 29 -23.99 -10.62 1.81
CA SER A 29 -24.04 -9.24 2.31
C SER A 29 -24.38 -8.23 1.21
N LEU A 30 -23.80 -8.39 0.01
CA LEU A 30 -24.13 -7.57 -1.15
C LEU A 30 -25.61 -7.72 -1.54
N ARG A 31 -26.15 -8.95 -1.53
CA ARG A 31 -27.55 -9.22 -1.84
C ARG A 31 -28.52 -8.56 -0.86
N ARG A 32 -28.15 -8.50 0.42
CA ARG A 32 -28.96 -7.78 1.43
C ARG A 32 -29.01 -6.28 1.16
N VAL A 33 -27.92 -5.68 0.70
CA VAL A 33 -27.84 -4.23 0.41
C VAL A 33 -28.42 -3.89 -0.95
N MET A 34 -28.23 -4.76 -1.95
CA MET A 34 -28.62 -4.55 -3.35
C MET A 34 -29.33 -5.79 -3.91
N PRO A 35 -30.59 -6.05 -3.50
CA PRO A 35 -31.29 -7.29 -3.84
C PRO A 35 -31.58 -7.45 -5.34
N ALA A 36 -31.72 -6.33 -6.06
CA ALA A 36 -32.10 -6.32 -7.47
C ALA A 36 -30.94 -6.58 -8.46
N LEU A 37 -29.70 -6.77 -7.98
CA LEU A 37 -28.57 -7.05 -8.88
C LEU A 37 -28.80 -8.36 -9.66
N PRO A 38 -28.34 -8.50 -10.92
CA PRO A 38 -28.33 -9.79 -11.59
C PRO A 38 -27.36 -10.77 -10.92
N ALA A 39 -27.47 -12.06 -11.21
CA ALA A 39 -26.45 -13.04 -10.80
C ALA A 39 -25.11 -12.69 -11.49
N PRO A 40 -23.97 -12.72 -10.77
CA PRO A 40 -22.67 -12.51 -11.40
C PRO A 40 -22.35 -13.68 -12.33
N GLU A 41 -21.80 -13.39 -13.50
CA GLU A 41 -21.29 -14.40 -14.43
C GLU A 41 -20.00 -15.05 -13.88
N GLU A 42 -19.13 -14.22 -13.32
CA GLU A 42 -17.90 -14.65 -12.67
C GLU A 42 -17.70 -13.91 -11.35
N VAL A 43 -17.01 -14.57 -10.42
CA VAL A 43 -16.66 -14.00 -9.11
C VAL A 43 -15.22 -14.29 -8.80
N ALA A 44 -14.47 -13.26 -8.44
CA ALA A 44 -13.10 -13.34 -7.97
C ALA A 44 -12.96 -12.62 -6.63
N ILE A 45 -12.10 -13.15 -5.77
CA ILE A 45 -11.76 -12.58 -4.47
C ILE A 45 -10.24 -12.48 -4.34
N TYR A 46 -9.77 -11.33 -3.84
CA TYR A 46 -8.36 -11.05 -3.64
C TYR A 46 -8.13 -10.60 -2.19
N PRO A 47 -7.42 -11.39 -1.36
CA PRO A 47 -7.03 -10.96 -0.03
C PRO A 47 -5.89 -9.92 -0.13
N TRP A 48 -6.00 -8.85 0.65
CA TRP A 48 -4.99 -7.80 0.75
C TRP A 48 -4.52 -7.69 2.20
N GLU A 49 -3.50 -8.47 2.57
CA GLU A 49 -2.93 -8.48 3.93
C GLU A 49 -2.40 -7.09 4.33
N HIS A 50 -1.76 -6.42 3.37
CA HIS A 50 -1.26 -5.06 3.50
C HIS A 50 -2.03 -4.15 2.54
N SER A 51 -3.29 -3.89 2.84
CA SER A 51 -4.17 -3.12 1.95
C SER A 51 -3.87 -1.62 1.96
N GLN A 52 -3.68 -1.02 3.14
CA GLN A 52 -3.44 0.43 3.30
C GLN A 52 -2.63 0.70 4.57
N VAL A 53 -1.71 1.65 4.49
CA VAL A 53 -1.02 2.26 5.63
C VAL A 53 -2.01 3.14 6.39
N ARG A 54 -2.19 2.83 7.68
CA ARG A 54 -3.07 3.60 8.56
C ARG A 54 -2.41 4.85 9.13
N TYR A 55 -1.11 4.76 9.39
CA TYR A 55 -0.31 5.81 9.99
C TYR A 55 0.96 5.95 9.14
N PRO A 56 0.95 6.83 8.14
CA PRO A 56 2.16 7.14 7.39
C PRO A 56 3.24 7.69 8.32
N LEU A 57 4.50 7.50 7.93
CA LEU A 57 5.64 8.07 8.62
C LEU A 57 5.59 9.59 8.52
N ASP A 58 5.77 10.24 9.67
CA ASP A 58 5.95 11.68 9.73
C ASP A 58 7.45 11.97 9.58
N LEU A 59 7.85 12.40 8.38
CA LEU A 59 9.24 12.69 8.06
C LEU A 59 9.49 14.20 8.07
N PRO A 60 10.66 14.65 8.54
CA PRO A 60 11.01 16.07 8.57
C PRO A 60 10.94 16.74 7.19
N ASP A 61 10.68 18.04 7.19
CA ASP A 61 10.76 18.92 6.02
C ASP A 61 9.90 18.48 4.82
N GLY A 62 8.84 17.70 5.07
CA GLY A 62 7.98 17.16 4.03
C GLY A 62 8.67 16.11 3.15
N ALA A 63 9.75 15.48 3.65
CA ALA A 63 10.36 14.34 2.99
C ALA A 63 9.34 13.22 2.80
N ALA A 64 9.47 12.48 1.69
CA ALA A 64 8.60 11.37 1.34
C ALA A 64 9.37 10.06 1.10
N CYS A 65 10.62 9.99 1.55
CA CYS A 65 11.49 8.83 1.45
C CYS A 65 12.55 8.88 2.56
N VAL A 66 13.18 7.74 2.87
CA VAL A 66 14.29 7.67 3.83
C VAL A 66 15.54 7.14 3.14
N VAL A 67 16.65 7.86 3.23
CA VAL A 67 17.97 7.40 2.75
C VAL A 67 18.66 6.67 3.90
N LEU A 68 19.00 5.39 3.71
CA LEU A 68 19.52 4.53 4.78
C LEU A 68 21.04 4.62 4.96
N ASN A 69 21.77 5.04 3.95
CA ASN A 69 23.23 5.22 3.99
C ASN A 69 23.61 6.57 3.35
N ASP A 70 24.15 7.49 4.15
CA ASP A 70 24.88 8.65 3.64
C ASP A 70 26.34 8.24 3.46
N VAL A 71 26.67 7.75 2.26
CA VAL A 71 27.98 7.16 1.99
C VAL A 71 28.97 8.27 1.66
N GLN A 72 29.42 8.99 2.68
CA GLN A 72 30.60 9.81 2.56
C GLN A 72 31.84 8.91 2.64
N GLY A 73 32.46 8.65 1.49
CA GLY A 73 33.76 7.98 1.39
C GLY A 73 33.67 6.53 0.90
N ALA A 74 33.71 6.37 -0.42
CA ALA A 74 34.01 5.15 -1.17
C ALA A 74 33.03 3.95 -1.04
N ALA A 75 32.36 3.67 -2.17
CA ALA A 75 31.91 2.35 -2.64
C ALA A 75 30.63 1.69 -2.07
N SER A 76 29.62 2.45 -1.62
CA SER A 76 28.26 1.85 -1.59
C SER A 76 27.24 2.70 -2.32
N ALA A 77 26.40 2.01 -3.08
CA ALA A 77 25.27 2.63 -3.76
C ALA A 77 24.27 3.14 -2.72
N PRO A 78 23.66 4.32 -2.92
CA PRO A 78 22.64 4.84 -2.02
C PRO A 78 21.43 3.89 -2.00
N LEU A 79 20.96 3.58 -0.79
CA LEU A 79 19.77 2.78 -0.51
C LEU A 79 18.68 3.70 0.01
N VAL A 80 17.54 3.71 -0.69
CA VAL A 80 16.41 4.58 -0.37
C VAL A 80 15.17 3.74 -0.15
N LEU A 81 14.48 3.99 0.97
CA LEU A 81 13.15 3.47 1.25
C LEU A 81 12.10 4.45 0.75
N ALA A 82 11.14 3.94 0.00
CA ALA A 82 10.05 4.67 -0.60
C ALA A 82 8.80 3.79 -0.67
N GLY A 83 7.64 4.41 -0.84
CA GLY A 83 6.35 3.74 -0.84
C GLY A 83 5.27 4.59 -0.20
N ASP A 84 4.05 4.06 -0.16
CA ASP A 84 2.89 4.74 0.41
C ASP A 84 3.02 5.10 1.89
N ALA A 85 3.83 4.35 2.64
CA ALA A 85 4.09 4.63 4.04
C ALA A 85 4.92 5.89 4.28
N PHE A 86 5.65 6.39 3.28
CA PHE A 86 6.64 7.44 3.47
C PHE A 86 6.12 8.83 3.14
N SER A 87 5.00 8.95 2.44
CA SER A 87 4.36 10.24 2.19
C SER A 87 3.26 10.50 3.23
N SER A 88 3.15 11.75 3.71
CA SER A 88 2.03 12.19 4.56
C SER A 88 0.67 12.04 3.89
N LEU A 89 0.66 11.86 2.56
CA LEU A 89 -0.51 11.59 1.75
C LEU A 89 -1.01 10.14 1.85
N GLY A 90 -0.23 9.23 2.43
CA GLY A 90 -0.55 7.83 2.70
C GLY A 90 -0.76 6.95 1.46
N SER A 91 -1.54 5.88 1.60
CA SER A 91 -1.89 4.89 0.56
C SER A 91 -2.84 5.42 -0.51
N ARG A 92 -2.44 6.51 -1.14
CA ARG A 92 -3.05 7.11 -2.31
C ARG A 92 -2.04 7.13 -3.44
N PHE A 93 -2.55 7.18 -4.67
CA PHE A 93 -1.70 7.29 -5.85
C PHE A 93 -0.69 8.44 -5.74
N ASP A 94 -1.14 9.64 -5.34
CA ASP A 94 -0.27 10.82 -5.20
C ASP A 94 0.82 10.61 -4.13
N GLY A 95 0.52 9.90 -3.05
CA GLY A 95 1.48 9.61 -1.99
C GLY A 95 2.60 8.71 -2.47
N CYS A 96 2.24 7.65 -3.20
CA CYS A 96 3.22 6.78 -3.86
C CYS A 96 4.06 7.55 -4.89
N ALA A 97 3.43 8.37 -5.72
CA ALA A 97 4.10 9.16 -6.74
C ALA A 97 5.09 10.16 -6.13
N GLN A 98 4.67 10.90 -5.11
CA GLN A 98 5.54 11.83 -4.37
C GLN A 98 6.72 11.10 -3.72
N SER A 99 6.46 9.96 -3.06
CA SER A 99 7.52 9.16 -2.44
C SER A 99 8.54 8.67 -3.45
N GLY A 100 8.08 8.14 -4.59
CA GLY A 100 8.94 7.72 -5.70
C GLY A 100 9.76 8.87 -6.29
N GLU A 101 9.16 10.06 -6.44
CA GLU A 101 9.86 11.25 -6.92
C GLU A 101 10.98 11.70 -5.96
N HIS A 102 10.69 11.76 -4.65
CA HIS A 102 11.69 12.11 -3.64
C HIS A 102 12.85 11.11 -3.64
N ALA A 103 12.53 9.81 -3.76
CA ALA A 103 13.55 8.78 -3.83
C ALA A 103 14.43 8.89 -5.09
N ALA A 104 13.83 9.13 -6.25
CA ALA A 104 14.57 9.36 -7.49
C ALA A 104 15.50 10.58 -7.38
N ARG A 105 15.02 11.69 -6.80
CA ARG A 105 15.85 12.88 -6.55
C ARG A 105 17.02 12.58 -5.62
N ALA A 106 16.81 11.83 -4.54
CA ALA A 106 17.88 11.43 -3.62
C ALA A 106 18.97 10.62 -4.32
N LEU A 107 18.59 9.62 -5.14
CA LEU A 107 19.51 8.78 -5.91
C LEU A 107 20.29 9.57 -6.98
N LEU A 108 19.60 10.44 -7.72
CA LEU A 108 20.22 11.27 -8.76
C LEU A 108 21.14 12.35 -8.18
N GLY A 109 20.79 12.92 -7.02
CA GLY A 109 21.63 13.86 -6.28
C GLY A 109 22.93 13.21 -5.81
N ALA A 110 22.84 12.03 -5.18
CA ALA A 110 24.01 11.27 -4.73
C ALA A 110 24.95 10.89 -5.88
N SER A 111 24.40 10.58 -7.06
CA SER A 111 25.17 10.22 -8.27
C SER A 111 25.92 11.40 -8.89
N ARG A 112 25.53 12.66 -8.58
CA ARG A 112 26.21 13.87 -9.06
C ARG A 112 27.39 14.27 -8.17
N THR A 113 27.33 13.97 -6.87
CA THR A 113 28.40 14.26 -5.89
C THR A 113 29.59 13.29 -6.01
N GLN A 114 29.42 12.15 -6.70
CA GLN A 114 30.47 11.14 -6.91
C GLN A 114 31.27 11.31 -8.23
N ARG A 115 31.00 12.32 -9.05
CA ARG A 115 31.81 12.69 -10.24
C ARG A 115 32.66 13.92 -9.95
#